data_AF-A0A954P623-F1
#
_entry.id   AF-A0A954P623-F1
#
_cell.length_a   1.000
_cell.length_b   1.000
_cell.length_c   1.000
_cell.angle_alpha   90.00
_cell.angle_beta   90.00
_cell.angle_gamma   90.00
#
_symmetry.space_group_name_H-M   'P 1'
#
loop_
_entity.id
_entity.type
_entity.pdbx_description
1 polymer ?
#
loop_
_entity_poly.entity_id
_entity_poly.type
_entity_poly.pdbx_seq_one_letter_code
_entity_poly.pdbx_strand_id
1 'polypeptide(L)'
;MPDFSDLLFTRTWWIYQPHEDWYSEPYHWFNIVEGIAWLVFALLVLRRYLIYRNSRLETAYALAFVLFGLSDFREAYVVQSWLMLGKGAVLAAILWLRWILISRYYPESRTF
;
A
#
# COMPACT_ATOMS: atom_id res chain seq x y z
N MET A 1 -15.75 1.60 29.07
CA MET A 1 -15.43 0.68 27.95
C MET A 1 -15.02 1.57 26.79
N PRO A 2 -13.89 1.33 26.11
CA PRO A 2 -13.56 2.08 24.90
C PRO A 2 -14.69 1.87 23.90
N ASP A 3 -15.16 2.96 23.30
CA ASP A 3 -16.25 2.93 22.33
C ASP A 3 -15.76 2.20 21.06
N PHE A 4 -16.66 1.49 20.37
CA PHE A 4 -16.25 0.66 19.21
C PHE A 4 -15.72 1.54 18.06
N SER A 5 -16.25 2.76 17.97
CA SER A 5 -15.75 3.84 17.12
C SER A 5 -14.29 4.21 17.44
N ASP A 6 -13.94 4.36 18.71
CA ASP A 6 -12.57 4.68 19.11
C ASP A 6 -11.58 3.57 18.76
N LEU A 7 -12.00 2.31 18.93
CA LEU A 7 -11.21 1.15 18.52
C LEU A 7 -10.91 1.15 17.02
N LEU A 8 -11.87 1.55 16.19
CA LEU A 8 -11.77 1.51 14.73
C LEU A 8 -11.10 2.74 14.10
N PHE A 9 -11.21 3.91 14.72
CA PHE A 9 -10.74 5.15 14.09
C PHE A 9 -9.54 5.80 14.78
N THR A 10 -9.52 5.87 16.11
CA THR A 10 -8.57 6.70 16.86
C THR A 10 -7.49 5.90 17.58
N ARG A 11 -7.68 4.58 17.75
CA ARG A 11 -6.71 3.74 18.45
C ARG A 11 -5.37 3.69 17.73
N THR A 12 -4.32 3.96 18.50
CA THR A 12 -2.93 3.73 18.11
C THR A 12 -2.49 2.41 18.70
N TRP A 13 -2.03 1.50 17.85
CA TRP A 13 -1.65 0.13 18.23
C TRP A 13 -0.16 0.01 18.49
N TRP A 14 0.65 0.78 17.76
CA TRP A 14 2.09 0.74 17.88
C TRP A 14 2.68 2.11 17.52
N ILE A 15 3.70 2.52 18.27
CA ILE A 15 4.50 3.71 18.02
C ILE A 15 5.96 3.24 18.03
N TYR A 16 6.74 3.69 17.05
CA TYR A 16 8.15 3.38 16.99
C TYR A 16 8.89 4.03 18.16
N GLN A 17 9.35 3.21 19.09
CA GLN A 17 10.22 3.61 20.17
C GLN A 17 11.54 2.83 20.03
N PRO A 18 12.62 3.49 19.55
CA PRO A 18 13.89 2.81 19.35
C PRO A 18 14.42 2.28 20.69
N HIS A 19 14.94 1.05 20.68
CA HIS A 19 15.55 0.37 21.83
C HIS A 19 14.64 -0.01 23.00
N GLU A 20 13.33 0.20 22.91
CA GLU A 20 12.39 -0.20 23.96
C GLU A 20 11.95 -1.67 23.81
N ASP A 21 11.81 -2.15 22.58
CA ASP A 21 11.36 -3.50 22.25
C ASP A 21 12.19 -4.14 21.14
N TRP A 22 12.50 -5.44 21.29
CA TRP A 22 13.24 -6.23 20.29
C TRP A 22 12.51 -6.32 18.94
N TYR A 23 11.17 -6.16 18.95
CA TYR A 23 10.32 -6.20 17.77
C TYR A 23 10.26 -4.86 17.00
N SER A 24 10.49 -3.74 17.70
CA SER A 24 10.28 -2.40 17.14
C SER A 24 11.24 -2.06 16.00
N GLU A 25 12.51 -2.46 16.12
CA GLU A 25 13.53 -2.22 15.08
C GLU A 25 13.29 -3.06 13.81
N PRO A 26 13.10 -4.40 13.88
CA PRO A 26 12.76 -5.19 12.70
C PRO A 26 11.47 -4.74 12.01
N TYR A 27 10.43 -4.41 12.78
CA TYR A 27 9.14 -3.98 12.22
C TYR A 27 9.24 -2.64 11.48
N HIS A 28 9.98 -1.69 12.04
CA HIS A 28 10.27 -0.41 11.40
C HIS A 28 10.97 -0.59 10.04
N TRP A 29 12.05 -1.40 10.01
CA TRP A 29 12.79 -1.66 8.78
C TRP A 29 11.98 -2.46 7.76
N PHE A 30 11.19 -3.42 8.21
CA PHE A 30 10.29 -4.18 7.34
C PHE A 30 9.33 -3.25 6.59
N ASN A 31 8.64 -2.37 7.30
CA ASN A 31 7.71 -1.41 6.69
C ASN A 31 8.41 -0.43 5.73
N ILE A 32 9.65 -0.01 6.03
CA ILE A 32 10.44 0.82 5.12
C ILE A 32 10.76 0.08 3.82
N VAL A 33 11.24 -1.17 3.93
CA VAL A 33 11.58 -2.00 2.76
C VAL A 33 10.32 -2.30 1.94
N GLU A 34 9.21 -2.60 2.60
CA GLU A 34 7.91 -2.80 1.96
C GLU A 34 7.47 -1.54 1.20
N GLY A 35 7.52 -0.38 1.84
CA GLY A 35 7.21 0.91 1.21
C GLY A 35 8.06 1.20 -0.03
N ILE A 36 9.37 0.93 0.03
CA ILE A 36 10.27 1.06 -1.13
C ILE A 36 9.86 0.11 -2.26
N ALA A 37 9.52 -1.15 -1.95
CA ALA A 37 9.10 -2.13 -2.95
C ALA A 37 7.83 -1.66 -3.70
N TRP A 38 6.86 -1.10 -2.98
CA TRP A 38 5.65 -0.53 -3.60
C TRP A 38 5.94 0.66 -4.50
N LEU A 39 6.87 1.54 -4.11
CA LEU A 39 7.31 2.64 -4.98
C LEU A 39 8.00 2.12 -6.25
N VAL A 40 8.80 1.06 -6.15
CA VAL A 40 9.39 0.41 -7.34
C VAL A 40 8.29 -0.14 -8.25
N PHE A 41 7.26 -0.80 -7.71
CA PHE A 41 6.13 -1.25 -8.52
C PHE A 41 5.37 -0.09 -9.17
N ALA A 42 5.16 1.01 -8.46
CA ALA A 42 4.56 2.23 -9.02
C ALA A 42 5.38 2.75 -10.22
N LEU A 43 6.70 2.80 -10.09
CA LEU A 43 7.60 3.23 -11.16
C LEU A 43 7.56 2.28 -12.36
N LEU A 44 7.49 0.97 -12.15
CA LEU A 44 7.37 -0.01 -13.23
C LEU A 44 6.05 0.15 -14.00
N VAL A 45 4.94 0.37 -13.30
CA VAL A 45 3.64 0.63 -13.93
C VAL A 45 3.67 1.96 -14.68
N LEU A 46 4.25 3.01 -14.09
CA LEU A 46 4.35 4.31 -14.75
C LEU A 46 5.27 4.26 -15.98
N ARG A 47 6.40 3.54 -15.90
CA ARG A 47 7.30 3.30 -17.04
C ARG A 47 6.55 2.59 -18.16
N ARG A 48 5.75 1.57 -17.83
CA ARG A 48 4.91 0.88 -18.82
C ARG A 48 3.90 1.85 -19.46
N TYR A 49 3.25 2.69 -18.66
CA TYR A 49 2.36 3.73 -19.17
C TYR A 49 3.07 4.72 -20.10
N LEU A 50 4.30 5.13 -19.81
CA LEU A 50 5.05 6.06 -20.66
C LEU A 50 5.44 5.44 -22.01
N ILE A 51 5.75 4.14 -22.03
CA ILE A 51 6.14 3.41 -23.25
C ILE A 51 4.93 3.13 -24.14
N TYR A 52 3.83 2.61 -23.57
CA TYR A 52 2.69 2.13 -24.35
C TYR A 52 1.52 3.13 -24.42
N ARG A 53 1.45 4.11 -23.50
CA ARG A 53 0.42 5.18 -23.38
C ARG A 53 -1.04 4.69 -23.48
N ASN A 54 -1.28 3.45 -23.06
CA ASN A 54 -2.48 2.74 -23.50
C ASN A 54 -3.74 3.08 -22.66
N SER A 55 -3.61 3.42 -21.37
CA SER A 55 -4.78 3.69 -20.54
C SER A 55 -4.51 4.57 -19.32
N ARG A 56 -5.39 5.56 -19.08
CA ARG A 56 -5.40 6.38 -17.85
C ARG A 56 -5.57 5.56 -16.56
N LEU A 57 -6.05 4.31 -16.68
CA LEU A 57 -6.16 3.37 -15.56
C LEU A 57 -4.78 2.96 -15.00
N GLU A 58 -3.73 2.97 -15.82
CA GLU A 58 -2.37 2.64 -15.34
C GLU A 58 -1.82 3.74 -14.44
N THR A 59 -2.17 5.02 -14.71
CA THR A 59 -1.82 6.14 -13.83
C THR A 59 -2.51 6.00 -12.48
N ALA A 60 -3.81 5.64 -12.47
CA ALA A 60 -4.52 5.37 -11.22
C ALA A 60 -3.93 4.17 -10.46
N TYR A 61 -3.47 3.15 -11.18
CA TYR A 61 -2.83 1.97 -10.61
C TYR A 61 -1.45 2.28 -10.01
N ALA A 62 -0.63 3.07 -10.71
CA ALA A 62 0.64 3.57 -10.19
C ALA A 62 0.42 4.46 -8.95
N LEU A 63 -0.59 5.34 -8.98
CA LEU A 63 -0.95 6.18 -7.83
C LEU A 63 -1.37 5.35 -6.63
N ALA A 64 -2.14 4.27 -6.83
CA ALA A 64 -2.53 3.36 -5.77
C ALA A 64 -1.31 2.70 -5.10
N PHE A 65 -0.32 2.27 -5.88
CA PHE A 65 0.95 1.77 -5.33
C PHE A 65 1.74 2.83 -4.55
N VAL A 66 1.77 4.08 -5.03
CA VAL A 66 2.41 5.18 -4.30
C VAL A 66 1.72 5.42 -2.97
N LEU A 67 0.39 5.48 -2.96
CA LEU A 67 -0.40 5.67 -1.73
C LEU A 67 -0.17 4.53 -0.73
N PHE A 68 -0.06 3.29 -1.22
CA PHE A 68 0.24 2.14 -0.38
C PHE A 68 1.65 2.19 0.20
N GLY A 69 2.66 2.54 -0.61
CA GLY A 69 4.02 2.72 -0.12
C GLY A 69 4.15 3.86 0.89
N LEU A 70 3.41 4.97 0.69
CA LEU A 70 3.35 6.07 1.66
C LEU A 70 2.67 5.66 2.97
N SER A 71 1.64 4.81 2.93
CA SER A 71 1.08 4.26 4.17
C SER A 71 2.08 3.40 4.91
N ASP A 72 2.90 2.60 4.22
CA ASP A 72 3.91 1.74 4.86
C ASP A 72 5.01 2.57 5.52
N PHE A 73 5.47 3.65 4.87
CA PHE A 73 6.39 4.60 5.52
C PHE A 73 5.78 5.23 6.76
N ARG A 74 4.47 5.47 6.78
CA ARG A 74 3.80 5.98 7.97
C ARG A 74 3.69 4.91 9.07
N GLU A 75 3.35 3.66 8.71
CA GLU A 75 3.31 2.51 9.61
C GLU A 75 4.66 2.20 10.23
N ALA A 76 5.76 2.52 9.54
CA ALA A 76 7.11 2.40 10.09
C ALA A 76 7.29 3.25 11.37
N TYR A 77 6.52 4.32 11.55
CA TYR A 77 6.59 5.17 12.75
C TYR A 77 5.39 5.02 13.69
N VAL A 78 4.19 4.90 13.13
CA VAL A 78 2.95 4.87 13.92
C VAL A 78 1.91 4.01 13.20
N VAL A 79 1.35 3.05 13.92
CA VAL A 79 0.26 2.19 13.43
C VAL A 79 -1.05 2.62 14.08
N GLN A 80 -1.94 3.16 13.25
CA GLN A 80 -3.28 3.63 13.66
C GLN A 80 -4.38 2.84 12.96
N SER A 81 -5.51 2.61 13.63
CA SER A 81 -6.63 1.82 13.07
C SER A 81 -7.15 2.38 11.74
N TRP A 82 -7.31 3.71 11.64
CA TRP A 82 -7.77 4.34 10.38
C TRP A 82 -6.78 4.12 9.23
N LEU A 83 -5.49 4.05 9.54
CA LEU A 83 -4.43 3.87 8.55
C LEU A 83 -4.44 2.42 8.02
N MET A 84 -4.66 1.43 8.89
CA MET A 84 -4.88 0.04 8.47
C MET A 84 -6.12 -0.10 7.57
N LEU A 85 -7.24 0.55 7.93
CA LEU A 85 -8.46 0.52 7.12
C LEU A 85 -8.24 1.19 5.76
N GLY A 86 -7.55 2.34 5.75
CA GLY A 86 -7.16 3.05 4.54
C GLY A 86 -6.27 2.21 3.64
N LYS A 87 -5.24 1.56 4.21
CA LYS A 87 -4.34 0.63 3.50
C LYS A 87 -5.11 -0.55 2.92
N GLY A 88 -6.05 -1.13 3.67
CA GLY A 88 -6.95 -2.17 3.20
C GLY A 88 -7.79 -1.74 1.99
N ALA A 89 -8.34 -0.52 2.01
CA ALA A 89 -9.09 0.04 0.89
C ALA A 89 -8.20 0.28 -0.35
N VAL A 90 -6.96 0.76 -0.16
CA VAL A 90 -5.99 0.93 -1.25
C VAL A 90 -5.58 -0.42 -1.83
N LEU A 91 -5.37 -1.45 -1.01
CA LEU A 91 -5.07 -2.81 -1.48
C LEU A 91 -6.21 -3.36 -2.34
N ALA A 92 -7.45 -3.20 -1.88
CA ALA A 92 -8.63 -3.60 -2.65
C ALA A 92 -8.70 -2.86 -3.99
N ALA A 93 -8.37 -1.56 -4.01
CA ALA A 93 -8.30 -0.79 -5.25
C ALA A 93 -7.18 -1.30 -6.18
N ILE A 94 -6.00 -1.66 -5.67
CA ILE A 94 -4.91 -2.28 -6.44
C ILE A 94 -5.39 -3.60 -7.06
N LEU A 95 -5.96 -4.51 -6.26
CA LEU A 95 -6.45 -5.81 -6.75
C LEU A 95 -7.55 -5.63 -7.79
N TRP A 96 -8.47 -4.69 -7.56
CA TRP A 96 -9.54 -4.39 -8.50
C TRP A 96 -9.00 -3.81 -9.82
N LEU A 97 -8.09 -2.84 -9.77
CA LEU A 97 -7.44 -2.25 -10.94
C LEU A 97 -6.63 -3.29 -11.72
N ARG A 98 -5.93 -4.18 -11.00
CA ARG A 98 -5.22 -5.32 -11.61
C ARG A 98 -6.20 -6.23 -12.37
N TRP A 99 -7.32 -6.58 -11.75
CA TRP A 99 -8.34 -7.42 -12.36
C TRP A 99 -8.94 -6.76 -13.63
N ILE A 100 -9.23 -5.46 -13.59
CA ILE A 100 -9.72 -4.71 -14.76
C ILE A 100 -8.67 -4.68 -15.87
N LEU A 101 -7.40 -4.36 -15.54
CA LEU A 101 -6.32 -4.25 -16.52
C LEU A 101 -6.06 -5.58 -17.23
N ILE A 102 -6.01 -6.70 -16.50
CA ILE A 102 -5.84 -8.04 -17.08
C ILE A 102 -7.07 -8.40 -17.92
N SER A 103 -8.28 -8.16 -17.42
CA SER A 103 -9.51 -8.56 -18.11
C SER A 103 -9.78 -7.77 -19.38
N ARG A 104 -9.36 -6.50 -19.46
CA ARG A 104 -9.64 -5.62 -20.62
C ARG A 104 -8.47 -5.43 -21.58
N TYR A 105 -7.24 -5.36 -21.08
CA TYR A 105 -6.08 -4.94 -21.89
C TYR A 105 -5.03 -6.03 -22.08
N TYR A 106 -4.96 -7.03 -21.18
CA TYR A 106 -3.95 -8.08 -21.22
C TYR A 106 -4.53 -9.48 -20.91
N PRO A 107 -5.45 -10.01 -21.75
CA PRO A 107 -6.03 -11.33 -21.53
C PRO A 107 -4.98 -12.46 -21.59
N GLU A 108 -3.89 -12.28 -22.36
CA GLU A 108 -2.80 -13.24 -22.50
C GLU A 108 -1.85 -13.30 -21.29
N SER A 109 -1.85 -12.28 -20.42
CA SER A 109 -0.99 -12.25 -19.23
C SER A 109 -1.64 -12.88 -17.99
N ARG A 110 -2.67 -13.72 -18.18
CA ARG A 110 -3.24 -14.57 -17.12
C ARG A 110 -2.24 -15.69 -16.80
N THR A 111 -1.15 -15.37 -16.11
CA THR A 111 -0.32 -16.40 -15.49
C THR A 111 -1.05 -16.88 -14.24
N PHE A 112 -1.38 -18.18 -14.28
CA PHE A 112 -1.92 -18.99 -13.19
C PHE A 112 -1.13 -18.85 -11.89
#